data_AF-A0A174LF48-F1
#
_entry.id   AF-A0A174LF48-F1
#
_cell.length_a   1.000
_cell.length_b   1.000
_cell.length_c   1.000
_cell.angle_alpha   90.00
_cell.angle_beta   90.00
_cell.angle_gamma   90.00
#
_symmetry.space_group_name_H-M   'P 1'
#
loop_
_entity.id
_entity.type
_entity.pdbx_description
1 polymer ?
#
loop_
_entity_poly.entity_id
_entity_poly.type
_entity_poly.pdbx_seq_one_letter_code
_entity_poly.pdbx_strand_id
1 'polypeptide(L)'
;MIQNERDCRHEHVLDVARQMLTAARTAPKGKGIDVIEAALVTGEDIKKLSEKMVAMVEEHGMKFFLRDADNILQAECVIIIGTREQTQSLNCGHCGFPTCAGRPEEYLVL
;
A
#
# COMPACT_ATOMS: atom_id res chain seq x y z
N MET A 1 -15.33 -31.60 -16.67
CA MET A 1 -14.59 -30.39 -17.05
C MET A 1 -13.31 -30.36 -16.22
N ILE A 2 -12.15 -30.19 -16.85
CA ILE A 2 -10.84 -30.09 -16.17
C ILE A 2 -10.31 -28.69 -16.48
N GLN A 3 -9.92 -27.93 -15.45
CA GLN A 3 -9.29 -26.62 -15.59
C GLN A 3 -7.82 -26.74 -15.16
N ASN A 4 -6.91 -26.22 -15.98
CA ASN A 4 -5.51 -26.07 -15.60
C ASN A 4 -5.34 -24.76 -14.84
N GLU A 5 -4.58 -24.78 -13.76
CA GLU A 5 -4.35 -23.61 -12.92
C GLU A 5 -3.71 -22.46 -13.70
N ARG A 6 -2.86 -22.75 -14.70
CA ARG A 6 -2.16 -21.73 -15.50
C ARG A 6 -3.11 -20.93 -16.38
N ASP A 7 -4.21 -21.54 -16.80
CA ASP A 7 -5.19 -20.92 -17.68
C ASP A 7 -6.13 -19.96 -16.92
N CYS A 8 -6.35 -20.20 -15.62
CA CYS A 8 -7.22 -19.37 -14.78
C CYS A 8 -6.48 -18.57 -13.69
N ARG A 9 -5.16 -18.75 -13.55
CA ARG A 9 -4.35 -18.13 -12.49
C ARG A 9 -4.54 -16.62 -12.42
N HIS A 10 -4.53 -15.96 -13.57
CA HIS A 10 -4.63 -14.50 -13.64
C HIS A 10 -5.94 -14.01 -13.00
N GLU A 11 -7.08 -14.57 -13.43
CA GLU A 11 -8.40 -14.21 -12.90
C GLU A 11 -8.50 -14.51 -11.40
N HIS A 12 -8.05 -15.70 -10.97
CA HIS A 12 -8.05 -16.07 -9.56
C HIS A 12 -7.21 -15.13 -8.68
N VAL A 13 -6.03 -14.71 -9.15
CA VAL A 13 -5.19 -13.75 -8.42
C VAL A 13 -5.89 -12.40 -8.27
N LEU A 14 -6.57 -11.92 -9.32
CA LEU A 14 -7.33 -10.67 -9.25
C LEU A 14 -8.51 -10.77 -8.27
N ASP A 15 -9.20 -11.91 -8.22
CA ASP A 15 -10.28 -12.13 -7.27
C ASP A 15 -9.79 -12.14 -5.83
N VAL A 16 -8.69 -12.84 -5.55
CA VAL A 16 -8.04 -12.81 -4.24
C VAL A 16 -7.63 -11.39 -3.87
N ALA A 17 -7.05 -10.63 -4.81
CA ALA A 17 -6.64 -9.25 -4.55
C ALA A 17 -7.83 -8.34 -4.18
N ARG A 18 -8.97 -8.48 -4.87
CA ARG A 18 -10.21 -7.75 -4.53
C ARG A 18 -10.74 -8.12 -3.14
N GLN A 19 -10.66 -9.40 -2.76
CA GLN A 19 -11.01 -9.84 -1.41
C GLN A 19 -10.06 -9.25 -0.35
N MET A 20 -8.75 -9.20 -0.63
CA MET A 20 -7.76 -8.59 0.26
C MET A 20 -8.00 -7.08 0.44
N LEU A 21 -8.36 -6.35 -0.62
CA LEU A 21 -8.78 -4.95 -0.53
C LEU A 21 -10.00 -4.78 0.38
N THR A 22 -10.98 -5.67 0.25
CA THR A 22 -12.19 -5.68 1.11
C THR A 22 -11.83 -5.96 2.57
N ALA A 23 -10.93 -6.92 2.82
CA ALA A 23 -10.46 -7.25 4.15
C ALA A 23 -9.72 -6.06 4.81
N ALA A 24 -8.83 -5.39 4.07
CA ALA A 24 -8.16 -4.18 4.53
C ALA A 24 -9.17 -3.08 4.90
N ARG A 25 -10.16 -2.84 4.02
CA ARG A 25 -11.21 -1.83 4.25
C ARG A 25 -12.15 -2.18 5.41
N THR A 26 -12.30 -3.43 5.80
CA THR A 26 -13.21 -3.85 6.88
C THR A 26 -12.52 -4.15 8.21
N ALA A 27 -11.18 -4.18 8.27
CA ALA A 27 -10.41 -4.32 9.50
C ALA A 27 -10.82 -3.30 10.59
N PRO A 28 -10.68 -3.58 11.90
CA PRO A 28 -11.02 -2.62 12.95
C PRO A 28 -10.11 -1.38 12.89
N LYS A 29 -10.68 -0.17 13.05
CA LYS A 29 -9.92 1.09 13.10
C LYS A 29 -10.07 1.79 14.44
N GLY A 30 -9.02 2.49 14.85
CA GLY A 30 -9.06 3.39 16.01
C GLY A 30 -10.22 4.39 15.86
N LYS A 31 -11.09 4.43 16.87
CA LYS A 31 -12.29 5.30 16.90
C LYS A 31 -13.24 5.12 15.70
N GLY A 32 -13.14 4.02 14.96
CA GLY A 32 -13.90 3.81 13.72
C GLY A 32 -13.52 4.75 12.57
N ILE A 33 -12.39 5.46 12.68
CA ILE A 33 -11.94 6.42 11.66
C ILE A 33 -11.12 5.68 10.62
N ASP A 34 -11.63 5.67 9.40
CA ASP A 34 -10.99 4.93 8.31
C ASP A 34 -10.10 5.83 7.45
N VAL A 35 -8.79 5.66 7.63
CA VAL A 35 -7.73 6.39 6.89
C VAL A 35 -7.03 5.55 5.83
N ILE A 36 -7.43 4.28 5.67
CA ILE A 36 -6.78 3.40 4.71
C ILE A 36 -7.07 3.88 3.29
N GLU A 37 -6.03 3.96 2.47
CA GLU A 37 -6.12 4.12 1.02
C GLU A 37 -5.55 2.84 0.39
N ALA A 38 -6.29 2.23 -0.52
CA ALA A 38 -5.87 0.97 -1.11
C ALA A 38 -6.21 0.89 -2.60
N ALA A 39 -5.29 0.32 -3.38
CA ALA A 39 -5.43 0.19 -4.83
C ALA A 39 -4.88 -1.16 -5.31
N LEU A 40 -5.43 -1.64 -6.42
CA LEU A 40 -4.94 -2.81 -7.16
C LEU A 40 -4.31 -2.33 -8.46
N VAL A 41 -3.06 -2.72 -8.69
CA VAL A 41 -2.27 -2.40 -9.89
C VAL A 41 -2.11 -3.67 -10.72
N THR A 42 -2.41 -3.59 -12.01
CA THR A 42 -2.37 -4.72 -12.95
C THR A 42 -1.79 -4.29 -14.30
N GLY A 43 -1.40 -5.26 -15.12
CA GLY A 43 -0.99 -5.02 -16.52
C GLY A 43 0.14 -4.00 -16.64
N GLU A 44 0.00 -3.06 -17.57
CA GLU A 44 1.02 -2.05 -17.88
C GLU A 44 1.29 -1.08 -16.72
N ASP A 45 0.35 -0.90 -15.80
CA ASP A 45 0.53 0.01 -14.66
C ASP A 45 1.54 -0.56 -13.64
N ILE A 46 1.80 -1.87 -13.64
CA ILE A 46 2.89 -2.47 -12.86
C ILE A 46 4.25 -1.94 -13.33
N LYS A 47 4.41 -1.75 -14.66
CA LYS A 47 5.64 -1.18 -15.22
C LYS A 47 5.82 0.27 -14.81
N LYS A 48 4.74 1.08 -14.86
CA LYS A 48 4.77 2.47 -14.38
C LYS A 48 5.12 2.57 -12.90
N LEU A 49 4.59 1.64 -12.09
CA LEU A 49 4.94 1.54 -10.67
C LEU A 49 6.42 1.23 -10.47
N SER A 50 6.97 0.27 -11.22
CA SER A 50 8.39 -0.08 -11.20
C SER A 50 9.29 1.10 -11.58
N GLU A 51 8.95 1.81 -12.67
CA GLU A 51 9.66 3.02 -13.11
C GLU A 51 9.67 4.10 -12.02
N LYS A 52 8.55 4.30 -11.32
CA LYS A 52 8.47 5.25 -10.22
C LYS A 52 9.33 4.82 -9.03
N MET A 53 9.37 3.53 -8.70
CA MET A 53 10.24 2.99 -7.64
C MET A 53 11.73 3.18 -7.96
N VAL A 54 12.13 3.00 -9.22
CA VAL A 54 13.50 3.29 -9.67
C VAL A 54 13.84 4.78 -9.48
N ALA A 55 12.93 5.69 -9.88
CA ALA A 55 13.14 7.13 -9.70
C ALA A 55 13.29 7.54 -8.22
N MET A 56 12.61 6.85 -7.30
CA MET A 56 12.73 7.11 -5.86
C MET A 56 14.13 6.78 -5.29
N VAL A 57 14.94 5.97 -5.98
CA VAL A 57 16.32 5.68 -5.59
C VAL A 57 17.18 6.92 -5.73
N GLU A 58 16.98 7.69 -6.79
CA GLU A 58 17.69 8.96 -7.02
C GLU A 58 17.34 9.99 -5.94
N GLU A 59 16.08 10.01 -5.51
CA GLU A 59 15.57 10.95 -4.51
C GLU A 59 16.02 10.63 -3.08
N HIS A 60 16.03 9.34 -2.70
CA HIS A 60 16.22 8.93 -1.30
C HIS A 60 17.51 8.15 -1.04
N GLY A 61 18.25 7.76 -2.09
CA GLY A 61 19.49 6.97 -1.98
C GLY A 61 19.29 5.52 -1.51
N MET A 62 18.04 5.08 -1.41
CA MET A 62 17.67 3.78 -0.84
C MET A 62 17.67 2.67 -1.91
N LYS A 63 18.80 1.96 -2.03
CA LYS A 63 19.02 0.93 -3.07
C LYS A 63 18.04 -0.26 -3.05
N PHE A 64 17.30 -0.49 -1.96
CA PHE A 64 16.32 -1.58 -1.92
C PHE A 64 15.16 -1.36 -2.90
N PHE A 65 14.85 -0.11 -3.27
CA PHE A 65 13.83 0.17 -4.27
C PHE A 65 14.17 -0.42 -5.64
N LEU A 66 15.44 -0.52 -6.03
CA LEU A 66 15.83 -1.14 -7.30
C LEU A 66 15.43 -2.62 -7.34
N ARG A 67 15.77 -3.36 -6.28
CA ARG A 67 15.42 -4.78 -6.15
C ARG A 67 13.90 -4.96 -6.19
N ASP A 68 13.16 -4.13 -5.46
CA ASP A 68 11.71 -4.27 -5.36
C ASP A 68 11.02 -3.84 -6.66
N ALA A 69 11.56 -2.85 -7.37
CA ALA A 69 11.10 -2.44 -8.69
C ALA A 69 11.23 -3.57 -9.71
N ASP A 70 12.33 -4.32 -9.68
CA ASP A 70 12.53 -5.49 -10.55
C ASP A 70 11.59 -6.64 -10.18
N ASN A 71 11.40 -6.89 -8.88
CA ASN A 71 10.54 -7.97 -8.38
C ASN A 71 9.09 -7.83 -8.84
N ILE A 72 8.53 -6.61 -8.79
CA ILE A 72 7.11 -6.41 -9.12
C ILE A 72 6.81 -6.61 -10.61
N LEU A 73 7.80 -6.52 -11.50
CA LEU A 73 7.61 -6.79 -12.93
C LEU A 73 7.24 -8.25 -13.22
N GLN A 74 7.50 -9.16 -12.27
CA GLN A 74 7.12 -10.57 -12.36
C GLN A 74 5.79 -10.87 -11.65
N ALA A 75 5.13 -9.87 -11.07
CA ALA A 75 3.85 -10.04 -10.38
C ALA A 75 2.67 -10.01 -11.36
N GLU A 76 1.66 -10.84 -11.10
CA GLU A 76 0.37 -10.80 -11.82
C GLU A 76 -0.43 -9.53 -11.47
N CYS A 77 -0.33 -9.09 -10.20
CA CYS A 77 -0.87 -7.83 -9.71
C CYS A 77 -0.12 -7.38 -8.46
N VAL A 78 -0.22 -6.10 -8.13
CA VAL A 78 0.30 -5.53 -6.88
C VAL A 78 -0.84 -4.84 -6.13
N ILE A 79 -0.99 -5.13 -4.84
CA ILE A 79 -1.89 -4.36 -3.97
C ILE A 79 -1.06 -3.32 -3.25
N ILE A 80 -1.46 -2.06 -3.35
CA ILE A 80 -0.87 -0.94 -2.60
C ILE A 80 -1.83 -0.61 -1.47
N ILE A 81 -1.34 -0.58 -0.24
CA ILE A 81 -2.09 -0.13 0.94
C ILE A 81 -1.26 0.95 1.61
N GLY A 82 -1.86 2.12 1.77
CA GLY A 82 -1.32 3.25 2.52
C GLY A 82 -2.35 3.78 3.50
N THR A 83 -1.94 4.81 4.22
CA THR A 83 -2.82 5.57 5.11
C THR A 83 -2.65 7.05 4.84
N ARG A 84 -3.76 7.80 4.82
CA ARG A 84 -3.68 9.26 4.89
C ARG A 84 -3.52 9.73 6.32
N GLU A 85 -2.82 10.83 6.51
CA GLU A 85 -2.66 11.48 7.80
C GLU A 85 -4.02 12.00 8.33
N GLN A 86 -4.40 11.62 9.55
CA GLN A 86 -5.56 12.16 10.23
C GLN A 86 -5.40 12.08 11.76
N THR A 87 -5.55 13.21 12.43
CA THR A 87 -5.49 13.27 13.90
C THR A 87 -6.63 12.46 14.53
N GLN A 88 -6.27 11.47 15.34
CA GLN A 88 -7.21 10.58 16.02
C GLN A 88 -7.62 11.06 17.42
N SER A 89 -6.88 12.03 17.99
CA SER A 89 -7.10 12.53 19.36
C SER A 89 -7.16 11.41 20.40
N LEU A 90 -6.21 10.47 20.30
CA LEU A 90 -6.03 9.35 21.25
C LEU A 90 -4.98 9.65 22.32
N ASN A 91 -4.11 10.64 22.09
CA ASN A 91 -2.96 10.94 22.95
C ASN A 91 -2.12 9.67 23.27
N CYS A 92 -1.95 8.80 22.27
CA CYS A 92 -1.37 7.46 22.44
C CYS A 92 0.16 7.43 22.46
N GLY A 93 0.84 8.54 22.18
CA GLY A 93 2.31 8.60 22.16
C GLY A 93 2.99 7.92 20.97
N HIS A 94 2.26 7.28 20.04
CA HIS A 94 2.85 6.56 18.89
C HIS A 94 3.73 7.46 18.00
N CYS A 95 3.32 8.72 17.82
CA CYS A 95 4.07 9.71 17.06
C CYS A 95 5.17 10.42 17.88
N GLY A 96 5.46 10.00 19.11
CA GLY A 96 6.47 10.60 19.98
C GLY A 96 6.02 11.83 20.78
N PHE A 97 4.76 12.26 20.65
CA PHE A 97 4.21 13.42 21.38
C PHE A 97 3.24 12.99 22.50
N PRO A 98 3.24 13.66 23.67
CA PRO A 98 2.32 13.34 24.77
C PRO A 98 0.84 13.52 24.43
N THR A 99 0.51 14.47 23.56
CA THR A 99 -0.85 14.73 23.09
C THR A 99 -0.86 14.89 21.57
N CYS A 100 -1.98 14.55 20.94
CA CYS A 100 -2.16 14.75 19.51
C CYS A 100 -2.10 16.23 19.11
N ALA A 101 -2.59 17.13 19.98
CA ALA A 101 -2.52 18.58 19.77
C ALA A 101 -1.08 19.13 19.88
N GLY A 102 -0.17 18.38 20.51
CA GLY A 102 1.23 18.75 20.64
C GLY A 102 2.11 18.37 19.44
N ARG A 103 1.59 17.61 18.47
CA ARG A 103 2.32 17.28 17.22
C ARG A 103 2.25 18.49 16.27
N PRO A 104 3.38 19.12 15.91
CA PRO A 104 3.38 20.24 14.97
C PRO A 104 2.91 19.81 13.56
N GLU A 105 2.30 20.74 12.82
CA GLU A 105 1.80 20.48 11.44
C GLU A 105 2.91 20.08 10.47
N GLU A 106 4.13 20.57 10.65
CA GLU A 106 5.32 20.19 9.84
C GLU A 106 5.63 18.69 9.88
N TYR A 107 5.16 17.97 10.92
CA TYR A 107 5.28 16.52 11.01
C TYR A 107 4.10 15.77 10.39
N LEU A 108 3.03 16.44 9.92
CA LEU A 108 1.84 15.80 9.33
C LEU A 108 2.01 15.42 7.84
N VAL A 109 3.20 15.64 7.25
CA VAL A 109 3.41 15.56 5.79
C VAL A 109 4.60 14.67 5.40
N LEU A 110 5.13 13.87 6.33
CA LEU A 110 6.14 12.85 6.03
C LEU A 110 5.50 11.49 5.75
#